data_AF-A0A1F9Q558-F1
#
_entry.id   AF-A0A1F9Q558-F1
#
_cell.length_a   1.000
_cell.length_b   1.000
_cell.length_c   1.000
_cell.angle_alpha   90.00
_cell.angle_beta   90.00
_cell.angle_gamma   90.00
#
_symmetry.space_group_name_H-M   'P 1'
#
loop_
_entity.id
_entity.type
_entity.pdbx_description
1 polymer ?
#
loop_
_entity_poly.entity_id
_entity_poly.type
_entity_poly.pdbx_seq_one_letter_code
_entity_poly.pdbx_strand_id
1 'polypeptide(L)'
;MHSPKPHLPQRLLLLAALALVLLTVTLPGCLTMPKMLGGAGGDVTLTLDGEQVHEATLTKGRTLSLDMRDPALSGYVFAGASFNPDMLRLDGIVHQASGRVRYQFSATATGESDIQIKIKKDEPGYRPDVYKRVRVTVE
;
A
#
# COMPACT_ATOMS: atom_id res chain seq x y z
N MET A 1 8.52 73.26 8.19
CA MET A 1 8.69 71.86 8.64
C MET A 1 8.76 70.96 7.41
N HIS A 2 9.98 70.68 6.93
CA HIS A 2 10.23 69.75 5.82
C HIS A 2 10.81 68.47 6.42
N SER A 3 10.08 67.36 6.32
CA SER A 3 10.52 66.05 6.81
C SER A 3 11.06 65.26 5.62
N PRO A 4 12.36 64.91 5.56
CA PRO A 4 12.90 64.09 4.48
C PRO A 4 12.52 62.62 4.67
N LYS A 5 12.05 62.00 3.58
CA LYS A 5 11.59 60.62 3.46
C LYS A 5 12.66 59.60 3.88
N PRO A 6 12.32 58.52 4.60
CA PRO A 6 13.25 57.43 4.86
C PRO A 6 13.52 56.65 3.58
N HIS A 7 14.75 56.76 3.07
CA HIS A 7 15.26 55.89 2.01
C HIS A 7 15.61 54.54 2.62
N LEU A 8 14.73 53.55 2.44
CA LEU A 8 15.01 52.17 2.79
C LEU A 8 16.20 51.69 1.93
N PRO A 9 17.29 51.16 2.50
CA PRO A 9 18.46 50.76 1.73
C PRO A 9 18.09 49.63 0.78
N GLN A 10 18.25 49.87 -0.52
CA GLN A 10 17.93 48.97 -1.63
C GLN A 10 18.51 47.54 -1.47
N ARG A 11 19.58 47.40 -0.69
CA ARG A 11 20.19 46.11 -0.30
C ARG A 11 19.31 45.26 0.61
N LEU A 12 18.49 45.87 1.47
CA LEU A 12 17.57 45.19 2.37
C LEU A 12 16.37 44.61 1.60
N LEU A 13 15.89 45.32 0.58
CA LEU A 13 14.85 44.84 -0.35
C LEU A 13 15.34 43.65 -1.18
N LEU A 14 16.60 43.68 -1.65
CA LEU A 14 17.20 42.57 -2.40
C LEU A 14 17.39 41.31 -1.54
N LEU A 15 17.84 41.47 -0.29
CA LEU A 15 18.01 40.36 0.65
C LEU A 15 16.66 39.75 1.07
N ALA A 16 15.65 40.58 1.29
CA ALA A 16 14.29 40.13 1.60
C ALA A 16 13.66 39.39 0.41
N ALA A 17 13.86 39.88 -0.82
CA ALA A 17 13.37 39.22 -2.03
C ALA A 17 14.07 37.87 -2.27
N LEU A 18 15.39 37.78 -2.02
CA LEU A 18 16.14 36.53 -2.16
C LEU A 18 15.71 35.48 -1.12
N ALA A 19 15.47 35.90 0.13
CA ALA A 19 14.96 35.04 1.19
C ALA A 19 13.54 34.52 0.91
N LEU A 20 12.68 35.37 0.31
CA LEU A 20 11.33 34.99 -0.10
C LEU A 20 11.36 33.96 -1.25
N VAL A 21 12.25 34.12 -2.23
CA VAL A 21 12.43 33.15 -3.33
C VAL A 21 12.95 31.80 -2.79
N LEU A 22 13.92 31.82 -1.86
CA LEU A 22 14.46 30.58 -1.28
C LEU A 22 13.42 29.79 -0.46
N LEU A 23 12.45 30.47 0.17
CA LEU A 23 11.40 29.83 0.96
C LEU A 23 10.32 29.14 0.10
N THR A 24 10.19 29.51 -1.18
CA THR A 24 9.20 28.91 -2.09
C THR A 24 9.64 27.60 -2.75
N VAL A 25 10.91 27.19 -2.60
CA VAL A 25 11.47 26.01 -3.28
C VAL A 25 11.48 24.76 -2.38
N THR A 26 11.07 24.84 -1.11
CA THR A 26 11.13 23.72 -0.16
C THR A 26 9.81 22.96 0.05
N LEU A 27 8.78 23.23 -0.75
CA LEU A 27 7.53 22.48 -0.73
C LEU A 27 7.15 22.08 -2.16
N PRO A 28 7.56 20.89 -2.61
CA PRO A 28 6.53 19.86 -2.83
C PRO A 28 7.08 18.45 -2.57
N GLY A 29 6.65 17.85 -1.46
CA GLY A 29 6.93 16.46 -1.12
C GLY A 29 5.71 15.68 -0.66
N CYS A 30 4.50 16.17 -0.88
CA CYS A 30 3.32 15.30 -0.84
C CYS A 30 3.29 14.54 -2.17
N LEU A 31 4.00 13.41 -2.23
CA LEU A 31 3.80 12.34 -3.21
C LEU A 31 2.36 11.84 -3.09
N THR A 32 1.42 12.59 -3.67
CA THR A 32 0.05 12.15 -3.87
C THR A 32 0.11 11.38 -5.19
N MET A 33 0.28 10.06 -5.11
CA MET A 33 0.22 9.20 -6.28
C MET A 33 -1.14 9.42 -6.98
N PRO A 34 -1.17 9.72 -8.29
CA PRO A 34 -2.43 9.80 -9.02
C PRO A 34 -3.03 8.40 -9.12
N LYS A 35 -4.01 8.11 -8.26
CA LYS A 35 -4.88 6.93 -8.34
C LYS A 35 -5.93 7.15 -9.44
N MET A 36 -5.49 7.42 -10.67
CA MET A 36 -6.37 7.53 -11.83
C MET A 36 -5.61 7.18 -13.11
N LEU A 37 -5.70 5.91 -13.52
CA LEU A 37 -5.75 5.49 -14.92
C LEU A 37 -6.04 3.99 -15.02
N GLY A 38 -7.30 3.68 -15.34
CA GLY A 38 -7.60 2.58 -16.26
C GLY A 38 -7.86 1.20 -15.65
N GLY A 39 -9.12 0.96 -15.28
CA GLY A 39 -9.65 -0.38 -15.14
C GLY A 39 -11.03 -0.33 -14.52
N ALA A 40 -12.08 -0.44 -15.33
CA ALA A 40 -13.43 -0.70 -14.84
C ALA A 40 -13.34 -1.85 -13.82
N GLY A 41 -13.75 -1.58 -12.58
CA GLY A 41 -13.57 -2.43 -11.40
C GLY A 41 -13.73 -3.92 -11.68
N GLY A 42 -12.59 -4.54 -11.99
CA GLY A 42 -12.49 -5.90 -12.49
C GLY A 42 -11.76 -6.78 -11.50
N ASP A 43 -11.44 -7.99 -11.93
CA ASP A 43 -10.64 -8.88 -11.11
C ASP A 43 -9.21 -8.32 -10.97
N VAL A 44 -8.68 -8.35 -9.76
CA VAL A 44 -7.36 -7.82 -9.40
C VAL A 44 -6.43 -8.97 -9.11
N THR A 45 -5.21 -8.95 -9.66
CA THR A 45 -4.15 -9.90 -9.31
C THR A 45 -2.93 -9.13 -8.80
N LEU A 46 -2.46 -9.48 -7.60
CA LEU A 46 -1.26 -8.91 -7.00
C LEU A 46 -0.17 -9.96 -6.87
N THR A 47 1.04 -9.60 -7.30
CA THR A 47 2.26 -10.39 -7.08
C THR A 47 2.96 -9.86 -5.84
N LEU A 48 2.91 -10.60 -4.73
CA LEU A 48 3.39 -10.16 -3.42
C LEU A 48 4.87 -10.50 -3.17
N ASP A 49 5.76 -10.14 -4.09
CA ASP A 49 7.20 -10.39 -3.97
C ASP A 49 7.92 -9.19 -3.31
N GLY A 50 9.00 -9.45 -2.56
CA GLY A 50 9.81 -8.41 -1.90
C GLY A 50 9.15 -7.78 -0.67
N GLU A 51 8.12 -6.95 -0.88
CA GLU A 51 7.51 -6.12 0.17
C GLU A 51 6.53 -6.90 1.07
N GLN A 52 6.39 -6.48 2.33
CA GLN A 52 5.46 -7.11 3.28
C GLN A 52 4.05 -6.51 3.25
N VAL A 53 3.89 -5.25 2.84
CA VAL A 53 2.62 -4.52 2.85
C VAL A 53 2.25 -4.11 1.43
N HIS A 54 1.01 -4.36 1.05
CA HIS A 54 0.47 -4.07 -0.29
C HIS A 54 -0.91 -3.43 -0.17
N GLU A 55 -1.37 -2.76 -1.22
CA GLU A 55 -2.71 -2.19 -1.28
C GLU A 55 -3.47 -2.71 -2.51
N ALA A 56 -4.77 -2.97 -2.34
CA ALA A 56 -5.67 -3.39 -3.40
C ALA A 56 -6.96 -2.57 -3.35
N THR A 57 -7.46 -2.16 -4.51
CA THR A 57 -8.81 -1.61 -4.65
C THR A 57 -9.55 -2.41 -5.71
N LEU A 58 -10.72 -2.95 -5.37
CA LEU A 58 -11.56 -3.74 -6.26
C LEU A 58 -13.03 -3.43 -6.07
N THR A 59 -13.87 -3.81 -7.03
CA THR A 59 -15.32 -3.62 -6.93
C THR A 59 -16.00 -4.82 -6.27
N LYS A 60 -17.10 -4.58 -5.56
CA LYS A 60 -17.95 -5.65 -5.02
C LYS A 60 -18.31 -6.67 -6.10
N GLY A 61 -18.20 -7.96 -5.77
CA GLY A 61 -18.47 -9.07 -6.68
C GLY A 61 -17.29 -9.47 -7.57
N ARG A 62 -16.14 -8.78 -7.47
CA ARG A 62 -14.91 -9.13 -8.18
C ARG A 62 -13.97 -9.99 -7.37
N THR A 63 -13.03 -10.62 -8.08
CA THR A 63 -12.03 -11.50 -7.51
C THR A 63 -10.73 -10.74 -7.24
N LEU A 64 -10.14 -10.97 -6.07
CA LEU A 64 -8.76 -10.61 -5.73
C LEU A 64 -7.91 -11.89 -5.68
N SER A 65 -6.90 -11.97 -6.54
CA SER A 65 -5.89 -13.03 -6.52
C SER A 65 -4.58 -12.51 -5.92
N LEU A 66 -4.11 -13.14 -4.86
CA LEU A 66 -2.84 -12.84 -4.20
C LEU A 66 -1.83 -13.93 -4.52
N ASP A 67 -0.83 -13.62 -5.33
CA ASP A 67 0.18 -14.57 -5.81
C ASP A 67 1.52 -14.30 -5.11
N MET A 68 2.09 -15.29 -4.44
CA MET A 68 3.34 -15.15 -3.69
C MET A 68 4.22 -16.39 -3.78
N ARG A 69 5.52 -16.22 -3.52
CA ARG A 69 6.46 -17.35 -3.42
C ARG A 69 6.13 -18.23 -2.23
N ASP A 70 6.39 -19.53 -2.38
CA ASP A 70 6.30 -20.47 -1.27
C ASP A 70 7.42 -20.18 -0.24
N PRO A 71 7.08 -19.93 1.05
CA PRO A 71 8.05 -19.64 2.09
C PRO A 71 8.86 -20.88 2.54
N ALA A 72 8.58 -22.07 2.00
CA ALA A 72 9.32 -23.30 2.26
C ALA A 72 10.83 -23.16 2.00
N LEU A 73 11.22 -22.34 1.00
CA LEU A 73 12.63 -22.04 0.72
C LEU A 73 13.35 -21.34 1.88
N SER A 74 12.60 -20.75 2.82
CA SER A 74 13.12 -20.10 4.02
C SER A 74 12.87 -20.90 5.30
N GLY A 75 12.41 -22.16 5.18
CA GLY A 75 12.13 -23.04 6.32
C GLY A 75 10.80 -22.75 7.03
N TYR A 76 9.88 -22.03 6.39
CA TYR A 76 8.56 -21.71 6.93
C TYR A 76 7.46 -22.42 6.12
N VAL A 77 6.32 -22.62 6.75
CA VAL A 77 5.09 -23.14 6.13
C VAL A 77 3.97 -22.12 6.27
N PHE A 78 3.01 -22.12 5.34
CA PHE A 78 1.80 -21.32 5.49
C PHE A 78 1.00 -21.79 6.72
N ALA A 79 0.59 -20.82 7.54
CA ALA A 79 -0.18 -21.04 8.76
C ALA A 79 -1.65 -20.58 8.62
N GLY A 80 -2.05 -20.12 7.44
CA GLY A 80 -3.40 -19.67 7.11
C GLY A 80 -3.48 -18.18 6.77
N ALA A 81 -4.72 -17.68 6.67
CA ALA A 81 -5.02 -16.28 6.37
C ALA A 81 -6.02 -15.72 7.39
N SER A 82 -5.91 -14.42 7.68
CA SER A 82 -6.86 -13.65 8.48
C SER A 82 -7.41 -12.53 7.62
N PHE A 83 -8.73 -12.37 7.58
CA PHE A 83 -9.42 -11.37 6.78
C PHE A 83 -10.80 -11.10 7.39
N ASN A 84 -11.48 -10.04 6.94
CA ASN A 84 -12.86 -9.79 7.34
C ASN A 84 -13.84 -10.65 6.50
N PRO A 85 -14.51 -11.67 7.07
CA PRO A 85 -15.39 -12.55 6.32
C PRO A 85 -16.70 -11.89 5.87
N ASP A 86 -17.09 -10.75 6.46
CA ASP A 86 -18.26 -10.00 6.03
C ASP A 86 -17.99 -9.25 4.70
N MET A 87 -16.72 -8.97 4.41
CA MET A 87 -16.28 -8.19 3.24
C MET A 87 -15.66 -9.06 2.14
N LEU A 88 -15.00 -10.16 2.51
CA LEU A 88 -14.25 -11.02 1.60
C LEU A 88 -14.56 -12.49 1.89
N ARG A 89 -14.69 -13.30 0.85
CA ARG A 89 -14.77 -14.76 0.95
C ARG A 89 -13.52 -15.38 0.33
N LEU A 90 -12.81 -16.24 1.06
CA LEU A 90 -11.73 -17.05 0.48
C LEU A 90 -12.33 -18.17 -0.36
N ASP A 91 -12.13 -18.13 -1.67
CA ASP A 91 -12.65 -19.12 -2.62
C ASP A 91 -11.68 -20.30 -2.81
N GLY A 92 -10.37 -20.08 -2.67
CA GLY A 92 -9.39 -21.14 -2.84
C GLY A 92 -7.94 -20.74 -2.60
N ILE A 93 -7.11 -21.76 -2.42
CA ILE A 93 -5.65 -21.68 -2.34
C ILE A 93 -5.09 -22.65 -3.38
N VAL A 94 -4.33 -22.13 -4.34
CA VAL A 94 -3.78 -22.89 -5.47
C VAL A 94 -2.27 -22.91 -5.39
N HIS A 95 -1.69 -24.11 -5.28
CA HIS A 95 -0.25 -24.34 -5.41
C HIS A 95 0.10 -24.47 -6.89
N GLN A 96 1.07 -23.68 -7.34
CA GLN A 96 1.51 -23.65 -8.73
C GLN A 96 2.82 -24.43 -8.88
N ALA A 97 3.01 -25.07 -10.04
CA ALA A 97 4.25 -25.79 -10.37
C ALA A 97 5.50 -24.89 -10.34
N SER A 98 5.33 -23.57 -10.44
CA SER A 98 6.39 -22.57 -10.31
C SER A 98 6.92 -22.38 -8.88
N GLY A 99 6.39 -23.10 -7.89
CA GLY A 99 6.73 -22.90 -6.47
C GLY A 99 6.08 -21.65 -5.88
N ARG A 100 4.93 -21.26 -6.44
CA ARG A 100 4.13 -20.11 -5.98
C ARG A 100 2.80 -20.58 -5.45
N VAL A 101 2.22 -19.81 -4.55
CA VAL A 101 0.90 -20.05 -3.98
C VAL A 101 0.01 -18.86 -4.27
N ARG A 102 -1.21 -19.14 -4.74
CA ARG A 102 -2.23 -18.13 -5.03
C ARG A 102 -3.42 -18.29 -4.11
N TYR A 103 -3.74 -17.25 -3.36
CA TYR A 103 -5.00 -17.15 -2.61
C TYR A 103 -6.01 -16.38 -3.47
N GLN A 104 -7.25 -16.87 -3.55
CA GLN A 104 -8.32 -16.24 -4.33
C GLN A 104 -9.45 -15.83 -3.40
N PHE A 105 -9.82 -14.55 -3.45
CA PHE A 105 -10.90 -13.98 -2.65
C PHE A 105 -11.97 -13.37 -3.54
N SER A 106 -13.24 -13.52 -3.18
CA SER A 106 -14.35 -12.76 -3.76
C SER A 106 -14.73 -11.60 -2.83
N ALA A 107 -14.94 -10.41 -3.39
CA ALA A 107 -15.46 -9.27 -2.65
C ALA A 107 -16.98 -9.37 -2.45
N THR A 108 -17.44 -9.48 -1.21
CA THR A 108 -18.86 -9.72 -0.86
C THR A 108 -19.58 -8.48 -0.33
N ALA A 109 -18.85 -7.51 0.22
CA ALA A 109 -19.40 -6.24 0.69
C ALA A 109 -18.40 -5.09 0.50
N THR A 110 -18.91 -3.87 0.41
CA THR A 110 -18.10 -2.65 0.35
C THR A 110 -17.47 -2.35 1.71
N GLY A 111 -16.28 -1.77 1.73
CA GLY A 111 -15.60 -1.41 2.97
C GLY A 111 -14.08 -1.44 2.84
N GLU A 112 -13.41 -1.37 3.99
CA GLU A 112 -11.96 -1.46 4.06
C GLU A 112 -11.55 -2.47 5.14
N SER A 113 -10.62 -3.37 4.82
CA SER A 113 -10.05 -4.31 5.78
C SER A 113 -8.69 -4.83 5.34
N ASP A 114 -7.97 -5.48 6.25
CA ASP A 114 -6.70 -6.15 5.93
C ASP A 114 -6.90 -7.65 5.67
N ILE A 115 -6.20 -8.16 4.66
CA ILE A 115 -5.86 -9.57 4.53
C ILE A 115 -4.45 -9.76 5.09
N GLN A 116 -4.28 -10.70 6.02
CA GLN A 116 -2.98 -11.11 6.54
C GLN A 116 -2.73 -12.58 6.22
N ILE A 117 -1.72 -12.86 5.40
CA ILE A 117 -1.22 -14.22 5.18
C ILE A 117 -0.17 -14.50 6.25
N LYS A 118 -0.32 -15.64 6.94
CA LYS A 118 0.53 -16.01 8.07
C LYS A 118 1.41 -17.20 7.72
N ILE A 119 2.61 -17.21 8.27
CA ILE A 119 3.55 -18.33 8.17
C ILE A 119 4.03 -18.72 9.56
N LYS A 120 4.55 -19.94 9.71
CA LYS A 120 5.21 -20.40 10.93
C LYS A 120 6.36 -21.33 10.56
N LYS A 121 7.29 -21.56 11.48
CA LYS A 121 8.21 -22.70 11.35
C LYS A 121 7.45 -23.99 11.59
N ASP A 122 7.87 -25.06 10.93
CA ASP A 122 7.32 -26.41 11.14
C ASP A 122 7.96 -27.06 12.39
N GLU A 123 7.89 -26.35 13.51
CA GLU A 123 8.43 -26.74 14.82
C GLU A 123 7.32 -26.58 15.88
N PRO A 124 7.17 -27.54 16.83
CA PRO A 124 6.17 -27.43 17.89
C PRO A 124 6.34 -26.15 18.72
N GLY A 125 5.22 -25.48 19.03
CA GLY A 125 5.20 -24.29 19.89
C GLY A 125 5.47 -22.96 19.19
N TYR A 126 5.81 -22.95 17.90
CA TYR A 126 5.98 -21.70 17.16
C TYR A 126 4.64 -21.03 16.87
N ARG A 127 4.57 -19.72 17.18
CA ARG A 127 3.42 -18.89 16.87
C ARG A 127 3.47 -18.45 15.41
N PRO A 128 2.33 -18.35 14.72
CA PRO A 128 2.27 -17.78 13.38
C PRO A 128 2.65 -16.30 13.37
N ASP A 129 3.51 -15.92 12.42
CA ASP A 129 3.88 -14.54 12.11
C ASP A 129 3.17 -14.06 10.85
N VAL A 130 3.00 -12.74 10.72
CA VAL A 130 2.44 -12.14 9.49
C VAL A 130 3.52 -12.12 8.41
N TYR A 131 3.26 -12.83 7.31
CA TYR A 131 4.14 -12.90 6.15
C TYR A 131 3.86 -11.77 5.16
N LYS A 132 2.58 -11.59 4.82
CA LYS A 132 2.09 -10.54 3.92
C LYS A 132 0.85 -9.89 4.50
N ARG A 133 0.76 -8.58 4.37
CA ARG A 133 -0.43 -7.78 4.66
C ARG A 133 -0.88 -7.09 3.37
N VAL A 134 -2.17 -7.19 3.06
CA VAL A 134 -2.79 -6.49 1.95
C VAL A 134 -3.93 -5.66 2.49
N ARG A 135 -3.83 -4.34 2.40
CA ARG A 135 -4.93 -3.43 2.71
C ARG A 135 -5.89 -3.43 1.52
N VAL A 136 -7.13 -3.83 1.76
CA VAL A 136 -8.13 -4.00 0.71
C VAL A 136 -9.24 -2.98 0.89
N THR A 137 -9.52 -2.24 -0.17
CA THR A 137 -10.69 -1.36 -0.30
C THR A 137 -11.65 -1.97 -1.32
N VAL A 138 -12.90 -2.21 -0.91
CA VAL A 138 -13.98 -2.66 -1.80
C VAL A 138 -14.99 -1.53 -2.01
N GLU A 139 -15.18 -1.15 -3.27
CA GLU A 139 -16.11 -0.10 -3.72
C GLU A 139 -17.35 -0.66 -4.45
#